data_AF-A0A5C4VZ60-F1
#
_entry.id   AF-A0A5C4VZ60-F1
#
_cell.length_a   1.000
_cell.length_b   1.000
_cell.length_c   1.000
_cell.angle_alpha   90.00
_cell.angle_beta   90.00
_cell.angle_gamma   90.00
#
_symmetry.space_group_name_H-M   'P 1'
#
loop_
_entity.id
_entity.type
_entity.pdbx_description
1 polymer ?
#
loop_
_entity_poly.entity_id
_entity_poly.type
_entity_poly.pdbx_seq_one_letter_code
_entity_poly.pdbx_strand_id
1 'polypeptide(L)'
;MTPRTPRRRRASALAAALLALTGLSGCSGGDDDKAAPRKEPTTQTTAPAPDPGPPVGACYSLPYDAAVAPTSKVEAVDCAQPHTSVTFAIGTIDAVVDGHLLAVDSERVQSQVSSACPAQLLTHVGGTLTQLRLSMIRSIWFTPTVEQSDAGAGWFRCDAVLLDGASQLAELDGDLKGVLGAKTIPDQYAMCGTAAPGTADFERVRCSAKHSWRAIDVIDFQEADYPGLKQVKAAGRGRCEDAAADVAKDPLTFKWGYEWPTKRQWAMGQKFGRCWTAE
;
A
#
# COMPACT_ATOMS: atom_id res chain seq x y z
N MET A 1 16.68 -13.33 40.46
CA MET A 1 16.16 -14.55 41.11
C MET A 1 15.17 -15.22 40.16
N THR A 2 15.66 -16.29 39.54
CA THR A 2 15.02 -17.54 39.08
C THR A 2 13.54 -17.60 38.62
N PRO A 3 13.26 -18.14 37.41
CA PRO A 3 11.91 -18.48 36.95
C PRO A 3 11.49 -19.89 37.39
N ARG A 4 10.18 -20.16 37.47
CA ARG A 4 9.61 -21.50 37.71
C ARG A 4 8.63 -21.91 36.61
N THR A 5 9.14 -22.67 35.65
CA THR A 5 8.38 -23.64 34.84
C THR A 5 7.98 -24.87 35.67
N PRO A 6 6.84 -25.52 35.35
CA PRO A 6 6.70 -26.95 35.55
C PRO A 6 6.57 -27.72 34.22
N ARG A 7 7.19 -28.91 34.28
CA ARG A 7 7.38 -29.96 33.28
C ARG A 7 6.10 -30.72 32.94
N ARG A 8 6.00 -31.10 31.66
CA ARG A 8 5.65 -32.42 31.06
C ARG A 8 4.51 -33.24 31.69
N ARG A 9 3.63 -33.75 30.82
CA ARG A 9 3.31 -35.19 30.71
C ARG A 9 3.03 -35.56 29.24
N ARG A 10 3.76 -36.55 28.74
CA ARG A 10 3.52 -37.28 27.48
C ARG A 10 2.72 -38.55 27.82
N ALA A 11 1.74 -38.89 26.98
CA ALA A 11 1.15 -40.22 26.79
C ALA A 11 0.42 -40.13 25.42
N SER A 12 0.77 -40.79 24.31
CA SER A 12 1.03 -42.20 23.98
C SER A 12 -0.19 -43.12 24.15
N ALA A 13 -0.90 -43.37 23.05
CA ALA A 13 -1.73 -44.54 22.72
C ALA A 13 -2.06 -44.44 21.21
N LEU A 14 -1.44 -45.15 20.27
CA LEU A 14 -1.54 -46.58 19.88
C LEU A 14 -2.99 -47.08 19.69
N ALA A 15 -3.40 -47.25 18.43
CA ALA A 15 -4.26 -48.34 17.99
C ALA A 15 -4.07 -48.58 16.48
N ALA A 16 -3.59 -49.78 16.14
CA ALA A 16 -3.46 -50.31 14.81
C ALA A 16 -4.67 -51.21 14.49
N ALA A 17 -5.08 -51.26 13.23
CA ALA A 17 -5.92 -52.34 12.72
C ALA A 17 -5.48 -52.71 11.30
N LEU A 18 -4.82 -53.87 11.19
CA LEU A 18 -4.65 -54.63 9.95
C LEU A 18 -5.98 -55.29 9.59
N LEU A 19 -6.25 -55.40 8.28
CA LEU A 19 -6.90 -56.58 7.69
C LEU A 19 -6.50 -56.68 6.22
N ALA A 20 -5.69 -57.70 5.95
CA ALA A 20 -5.43 -58.24 4.63
C ALA A 20 -6.43 -59.36 4.34
N LEU A 21 -6.83 -59.53 3.07
CA LEU A 21 -6.97 -60.86 2.46
C LEU A 21 -7.13 -60.77 0.93
N THR A 22 -6.42 -61.70 0.32
CA THR A 22 -6.13 -62.01 -1.09
C THR A 22 -7.22 -62.80 -1.82
N GLY A 23 -7.18 -62.79 -3.16
CA GLY A 23 -7.71 -63.85 -4.05
C GLY A 23 -8.09 -63.32 -5.44
N LEU A 24 -7.24 -63.45 -6.48
CA LEU A 24 -7.10 -64.58 -7.43
C LEU A 24 -7.96 -64.44 -8.71
N SER A 25 -7.25 -64.18 -9.82
CA SER A 25 -7.37 -64.75 -11.17
C SER A 25 -8.75 -65.04 -11.79
N GLY A 26 -8.98 -64.44 -12.97
CA GLY A 26 -9.93 -64.92 -13.97
C GLY A 26 -9.72 -64.26 -15.34
N CYS A 27 -8.88 -64.87 -16.20
CA CYS A 27 -8.88 -64.62 -17.63
C CYS A 27 -9.78 -65.66 -18.30
N SER A 28 -10.80 -65.22 -19.05
CA SER A 28 -11.40 -65.99 -20.13
C SER A 28 -11.89 -64.99 -21.19
N GLY A 29 -11.47 -65.22 -22.43
CA GLY A 29 -11.74 -64.38 -23.57
C GLY A 29 -13.19 -64.44 -24.05
N GLY A 30 -13.60 -63.33 -24.65
CA GLY A 30 -14.76 -63.19 -25.53
C GLY A 30 -14.37 -62.17 -26.59
N ASP A 31 -14.25 -62.63 -27.84
CA ASP A 31 -14.12 -61.80 -29.03
C ASP A 31 -15.40 -60.97 -29.19
N ASP A 32 -15.32 -59.67 -28.90
CA ASP A 32 -16.30 -58.69 -29.33
C ASP A 32 -15.60 -57.66 -30.22
N ASP A 33 -16.09 -57.56 -31.45
CA ASP A 33 -15.62 -56.69 -32.52
C ASP A 33 -15.32 -55.26 -32.01
N LYS A 34 -14.02 -54.93 -31.90
CA LYS A 34 -13.55 -53.57 -31.64
C LYS A 34 -13.86 -52.68 -32.85
N ALA A 35 -15.05 -52.10 -32.87
CA ALA A 35 -15.25 -50.82 -33.50
C ALA A 35 -14.21 -49.85 -32.92
N ALA A 36 -13.32 -49.33 -33.77
CA ALA A 36 -12.33 -48.35 -33.36
C ALA A 36 -13.04 -47.19 -32.64
N PRO A 37 -12.57 -46.76 -31.44
CA PRO A 37 -13.18 -45.62 -30.78
C PRO A 37 -13.01 -44.42 -31.71
N ARG A 38 -14.15 -43.89 -32.17
CA ARG A 38 -14.23 -42.61 -32.86
C ARG A 38 -13.59 -41.60 -31.92
N LYS A 39 -12.43 -41.04 -32.29
CA LYS A 39 -11.85 -39.90 -31.60
C LYS A 39 -12.84 -38.75 -31.74
N GLU A 40 -13.71 -38.58 -30.75
CA GLU A 40 -14.45 -37.34 -30.59
C GLU A 40 -13.41 -36.21 -30.51
N PRO A 41 -13.58 -35.13 -31.29
CA PRO A 41 -12.72 -33.97 -31.14
C PRO A 41 -12.88 -33.50 -29.69
N THR A 42 -11.83 -33.66 -28.89
CA THR A 42 -11.78 -33.05 -27.57
C THR A 42 -11.74 -31.56 -27.83
N THR A 43 -12.86 -30.88 -27.62
CA THR A 43 -12.90 -29.42 -27.66
C THR A 43 -11.90 -28.95 -26.60
N GLN A 44 -10.74 -28.46 -27.04
CA GLN A 44 -9.78 -27.85 -26.13
C GLN A 44 -10.45 -26.60 -25.59
N THR A 45 -11.02 -26.70 -24.39
CA THR A 45 -11.46 -25.53 -23.63
C THR A 45 -10.21 -24.68 -23.42
N THR A 46 -10.14 -23.58 -24.16
CA THR A 46 -9.06 -22.59 -24.01
C THR A 46 -9.12 -22.10 -22.57
N ALA A 47 -7.98 -22.10 -21.88
CA ALA A 47 -7.90 -21.57 -20.54
C ALA A 47 -8.47 -20.12 -20.54
N PRO A 48 -9.30 -19.75 -19.55
CA PRO A 48 -9.80 -18.38 -19.44
C PRO A 48 -8.64 -17.39 -19.53
N ALA A 49 -8.86 -16.28 -20.24
CA ALA A 49 -7.89 -15.19 -20.24
C ALA A 49 -7.71 -14.69 -18.78
N PRO A 50 -6.47 -14.38 -18.36
CA PRO A 50 -6.24 -13.79 -17.04
C PRO A 50 -7.09 -12.54 -16.81
N ASP A 51 -7.58 -12.36 -15.58
CA ASP A 51 -8.28 -11.15 -15.17
C ASP A 51 -7.37 -9.93 -15.43
N PRO A 52 -7.77 -8.98 -16.31
CA PRO A 52 -6.96 -7.80 -16.61
C PRO A 52 -6.87 -6.82 -15.43
N GLY A 53 -7.65 -7.04 -14.37
CA GLY A 53 -7.77 -6.16 -13.24
C GLY A 53 -8.69 -4.97 -13.52
N PRO A 54 -8.91 -4.11 -12.50
CA PRO A 54 -9.79 -2.96 -12.65
C PRO A 54 -9.23 -1.91 -13.64
N PRO A 55 -10.08 -1.13 -14.32
CA PRO A 55 -9.61 -0.11 -15.26
C PRO A 55 -8.98 1.10 -14.53
N VAL A 56 -8.03 1.76 -15.20
CA VAL A 56 -7.55 3.09 -14.80
C VAL A 56 -8.73 4.07 -14.83
N GLY A 57 -8.82 4.93 -13.82
CA GLY A 57 -9.91 5.88 -13.62
C GLY A 57 -11.12 5.32 -12.88
N ALA A 58 -11.11 4.06 -12.45
CA ALA A 58 -12.17 3.52 -11.60
C ALA A 58 -12.21 4.21 -10.23
N CYS A 59 -13.41 4.49 -9.72
CA CYS A 59 -13.63 5.13 -8.43
C CYS A 59 -14.19 4.14 -7.40
N TYR A 60 -13.84 4.35 -6.13
CA TYR A 60 -14.27 3.49 -5.04
C TYR A 60 -14.64 4.30 -3.79
N SER A 61 -15.71 3.90 -3.13
CA SER A 61 -16.03 4.36 -1.77
C SER A 61 -15.32 3.44 -0.77
N LEU A 62 -14.02 3.67 -0.57
CA LEU A 62 -13.21 2.91 0.37
C LEU A 62 -13.37 3.48 1.78
N PRO A 63 -13.74 2.67 2.78
CA PRO A 63 -13.44 3.01 4.16
C PRO A 63 -11.93 2.86 4.42
N TYR A 64 -11.44 3.50 5.50
CA TYR A 64 -10.01 3.55 5.78
C TYR A 64 -9.39 2.16 6.02
N ASP A 65 -10.11 1.25 6.66
CA ASP A 65 -9.65 -0.13 6.89
C ASP A 65 -9.48 -0.93 5.59
N ALA A 66 -10.37 -0.74 4.62
CA ALA A 66 -10.22 -1.30 3.28
C ALA A 66 -9.03 -0.67 2.53
N ALA A 67 -8.78 0.62 2.72
CA ALA A 67 -7.67 1.33 2.07
C ALA A 67 -6.27 0.89 2.52
N VAL A 68 -6.16 0.32 3.72
CA VAL A 68 -4.90 -0.23 4.26
C VAL A 68 -4.80 -1.75 4.11
N ALA A 69 -5.79 -2.40 3.49
CA ALA A 69 -5.76 -3.83 3.21
C ALA A 69 -4.90 -4.13 1.97
N PRO A 70 -4.22 -5.29 1.90
CA PRO A 70 -3.40 -5.66 0.75
C PRO A 70 -4.22 -5.99 -0.51
N THR A 71 -5.49 -6.35 -0.34
CA THR A 71 -6.43 -6.72 -1.40
C THR A 71 -7.77 -6.01 -1.17
N SER A 72 -8.47 -5.64 -2.23
CA SER A 72 -9.80 -5.02 -2.13
C SER A 72 -10.87 -5.89 -2.74
N LYS A 73 -11.97 -6.09 -2.01
CA LYS A 73 -13.23 -6.65 -2.53
C LYS A 73 -14.29 -5.57 -2.77
N VAL A 74 -13.96 -4.30 -2.55
CA VAL A 74 -14.87 -3.18 -2.78
C VAL A 74 -15.08 -3.01 -4.27
N GLU A 75 -16.34 -3.00 -4.69
CA GLU A 75 -16.75 -2.80 -6.08
C GLU A 75 -16.59 -1.32 -6.50
N ALA A 76 -16.35 -1.10 -7.78
CA ALA A 76 -16.24 0.24 -8.33
C ALA A 76 -17.61 0.94 -8.31
N VAL A 77 -17.58 2.25 -8.09
CA VAL A 77 -18.75 3.13 -8.21
C VAL A 77 -18.57 4.07 -9.40
N ASP A 78 -19.67 4.64 -9.89
CA ASP A 78 -19.60 5.76 -10.83
C ASP A 78 -18.88 6.94 -10.15
N CYS A 79 -17.89 7.55 -10.82
CA CYS A 79 -17.10 8.64 -10.26
C CYS A 79 -17.90 9.92 -9.99
N ALA A 80 -19.11 10.05 -10.54
CA ALA A 80 -20.03 11.13 -10.17
C ALA A 80 -20.69 10.89 -8.79
N GLN A 81 -20.60 9.68 -8.24
CA GLN A 81 -21.03 9.37 -6.89
C GLN A 81 -19.90 9.69 -5.87
N PRO A 82 -20.25 9.90 -4.59
CA PRO A 82 -19.26 10.05 -3.54
C PRO A 82 -18.28 8.88 -3.50
N HIS A 83 -16.98 9.18 -3.59
CA HIS A 83 -15.90 8.22 -3.57
C HIS A 83 -14.69 8.80 -2.82
N THR A 84 -13.83 7.93 -2.31
CA THR A 84 -12.66 8.29 -1.50
C THR A 84 -11.34 7.87 -2.15
N SER A 85 -11.43 7.14 -3.27
CA SER A 85 -10.30 6.61 -4.00
C SER A 85 -10.54 6.62 -5.50
N VAL A 86 -9.48 6.85 -6.26
CA VAL A 86 -9.44 6.73 -7.72
C VAL A 86 -8.22 5.92 -8.17
N THR A 87 -8.42 4.94 -9.04
CA THR A 87 -7.32 4.21 -9.68
C THR A 87 -6.58 5.14 -10.64
N PHE A 88 -5.32 5.44 -10.38
CA PHE A 88 -4.51 6.26 -11.29
C PHE A 88 -3.54 5.43 -12.14
N ALA A 89 -3.25 4.19 -11.73
CA ALA A 89 -2.39 3.30 -12.48
C ALA A 89 -2.72 1.83 -12.23
N ILE A 90 -2.50 1.01 -13.26
CA ILE A 90 -2.47 -0.45 -13.20
C ILE A 90 -1.11 -0.88 -13.74
N GLY A 91 -0.46 -1.82 -13.06
CA GLY A 91 0.76 -2.45 -13.56
C GLY A 91 0.71 -3.96 -13.48
N THR A 92 1.79 -4.61 -13.89
CA THR A 92 1.93 -6.06 -13.86
C THR A 92 2.94 -6.46 -12.79
N ILE A 93 2.59 -7.48 -12.00
CA ILE A 93 3.47 -8.08 -11.01
C ILE A 93 4.49 -8.95 -11.72
N ASP A 94 5.77 -8.73 -11.41
CA ASP A 94 6.85 -9.61 -11.84
C ASP A 94 7.10 -10.66 -10.75
N ALA A 95 6.28 -11.71 -10.78
CA ALA A 95 6.29 -12.76 -9.77
C ALA A 95 7.28 -13.89 -10.08
N VAL A 96 7.93 -13.93 -11.25
CA VAL A 96 8.80 -15.05 -11.63
C VAL A 96 10.26 -14.75 -11.31
N VAL A 97 10.85 -15.52 -10.41
CA VAL A 97 12.27 -15.40 -10.03
C VAL A 97 12.96 -16.73 -10.23
N ASP A 98 14.03 -16.73 -11.02
CA ASP A 98 14.80 -17.95 -11.34
C ASP A 98 13.91 -19.12 -11.81
N GLY A 99 12.88 -18.81 -12.59
CA GLY A 99 11.90 -19.77 -13.11
C GLY A 99 10.81 -20.22 -12.12
N HIS A 100 10.77 -19.65 -10.91
CA HIS A 100 9.78 -19.98 -9.88
C HIS A 100 8.77 -18.85 -9.71
N LEU A 101 7.48 -19.19 -9.73
CA LEU A 101 6.41 -18.25 -9.43
C LEU A 101 6.38 -17.99 -7.91
N LEU A 102 6.54 -16.73 -7.53
CA LEU A 102 6.36 -16.27 -6.16
C LEU A 102 4.88 -16.01 -5.86
N ALA A 103 4.51 -16.19 -4.60
CA ALA A 103 3.19 -15.82 -4.12
C ALA A 103 2.98 -14.29 -4.21
N VAL A 104 1.75 -13.87 -4.48
CA VAL A 104 1.34 -12.46 -4.63
C VAL A 104 1.59 -11.64 -3.34
N ASP A 105 1.59 -12.30 -2.18
CA ASP A 105 1.85 -11.72 -0.87
C ASP A 105 3.32 -11.81 -0.43
N SER A 106 4.21 -12.31 -1.29
CA SER A 106 5.65 -12.38 -1.00
C SER A 106 6.26 -10.99 -0.82
N GLU A 107 7.28 -10.89 0.05
CA GLU A 107 7.97 -9.62 0.35
C GLU A 107 8.50 -8.94 -0.90
N ARG A 108 9.00 -9.70 -1.88
CA ARG A 108 9.48 -9.16 -3.16
C ARG A 108 8.36 -8.49 -3.96
N VAL A 109 7.21 -9.17 -4.12
CA VAL A 109 6.06 -8.60 -4.85
C VAL A 109 5.55 -7.36 -4.13
N GLN A 110 5.41 -7.42 -2.81
CA GLN A 110 4.98 -6.27 -2.01
C GLN A 110 5.97 -5.09 -2.09
N SER A 111 7.28 -5.37 -2.13
CA SER A 111 8.33 -4.36 -2.34
C SER A 111 8.27 -3.72 -3.73
N GLN A 112 7.97 -4.50 -4.78
CA GLN A 112 7.77 -3.99 -6.14
C GLN A 112 6.62 -2.97 -6.15
N VAL A 113 5.44 -3.37 -5.64
CA VAL A 113 4.23 -2.54 -5.70
C VAL A 113 4.38 -1.27 -4.83
N SER A 114 4.92 -1.43 -3.61
CA SER A 114 5.18 -0.30 -2.70
C SER A 114 6.19 0.72 -3.22
N SER A 115 7.01 0.36 -4.20
CA SER A 115 7.91 1.30 -4.89
C SER A 115 7.26 1.90 -6.14
N ALA A 116 6.51 1.10 -6.90
CA ALA A 116 5.92 1.51 -8.17
C ALA A 116 4.80 2.55 -8.01
N CYS A 117 3.89 2.35 -7.04
CA CYS A 117 2.73 3.24 -6.89
C CYS A 117 3.10 4.66 -6.42
N PRO A 118 3.96 4.86 -5.41
CA PRO A 118 4.37 6.22 -5.02
C PRO A 118 5.08 6.99 -6.14
N ALA A 119 5.88 6.30 -6.98
CA ALA A 119 6.56 6.94 -8.11
C ALA A 119 5.56 7.43 -9.17
N GLN A 120 4.55 6.62 -9.48
CA GLN A 120 3.51 6.99 -10.44
C GLN A 120 2.54 8.04 -9.91
N LEU A 121 2.32 8.10 -8.58
CA LEU A 121 1.43 9.10 -7.97
C LEU A 121 1.91 10.52 -8.27
N LEU A 122 3.21 10.80 -8.16
CA LEU A 122 3.76 12.13 -8.42
C LEU A 122 3.43 12.60 -9.85
N THR A 123 3.54 11.71 -10.84
CA THR A 123 3.17 12.00 -12.23
C THR A 123 1.67 12.30 -12.36
N HIS A 124 0.82 11.54 -11.65
CA HIS A 124 -0.63 11.71 -11.70
C HIS A 124 -1.09 13.06 -11.13
N VAL A 125 -0.66 13.38 -9.90
CA VAL A 125 -1.08 14.61 -9.20
C VAL A 125 -0.32 15.85 -9.67
N GLY A 126 0.79 15.67 -10.39
CA GLY A 126 1.66 16.74 -10.84
C GLY A 126 2.47 17.38 -9.71
N GLY A 127 3.06 18.55 -10.02
CA GLY A 127 3.87 19.31 -9.07
C GLY A 127 5.23 18.68 -8.80
N THR A 128 5.78 18.97 -7.63
CA THR A 128 7.09 18.51 -7.15
C THR A 128 6.93 17.45 -6.06
N LEU A 129 7.97 16.64 -5.85
CA LEU A 129 7.99 15.66 -4.76
C LEU A 129 7.83 16.34 -3.38
N THR A 130 8.38 17.55 -3.20
CA THR A 130 8.16 18.37 -2.00
C THR A 130 6.68 18.68 -1.82
N GLN A 131 5.99 19.15 -2.86
CA GLN A 131 4.56 19.43 -2.78
C GLN A 131 3.73 18.18 -2.43
N LEU A 132 4.01 17.04 -3.05
CA LEU A 132 3.35 15.79 -2.71
C LEU A 132 3.55 15.43 -1.23
N ARG A 133 4.77 15.56 -0.70
CA ARG A 133 5.09 15.25 0.70
C ARG A 133 4.52 16.25 1.71
N LEU A 134 4.23 17.48 1.27
CA LEU A 134 3.52 18.53 2.01
C LEU A 134 1.99 18.49 1.80
N SER A 135 1.48 17.50 1.05
CA SER A 135 0.05 17.28 0.88
C SER A 135 -0.45 16.12 1.75
N MET A 136 -1.77 16.00 1.88
CA MET A 136 -2.48 14.87 2.49
C MET A 136 -2.82 13.76 1.47
N ILE A 137 -2.40 13.91 0.20
CA ILE A 137 -2.63 12.91 -0.85
C ILE A 137 -1.66 11.74 -0.65
N ARG A 138 -2.16 10.50 -0.75
CA ARG A 138 -1.37 9.27 -0.62
C ARG A 138 -1.69 8.31 -1.74
N SER A 139 -0.70 7.49 -2.08
CA SER A 139 -0.91 6.28 -2.87
C SER A 139 -1.21 5.14 -1.91
N ILE A 140 -2.27 4.40 -2.19
CA ILE A 140 -2.47 3.05 -1.67
C ILE A 140 -2.41 2.08 -2.86
N TRP A 141 -2.34 0.78 -2.57
CA TRP A 141 -2.25 -0.21 -3.62
C TRP A 141 -2.85 -1.53 -3.22
N PHE A 142 -3.28 -2.26 -4.24
CA PHE A 142 -3.92 -3.56 -4.10
C PHE A 142 -3.30 -4.54 -5.05
N THR A 143 -3.14 -5.77 -4.57
CA THR A 143 -2.85 -6.93 -5.41
C THR A 143 -4.11 -7.80 -5.54
N PRO A 144 -4.14 -8.74 -6.51
CA PRO A 144 -5.16 -9.75 -6.57
C PRO A 144 -5.26 -10.53 -5.25
N THR A 145 -6.43 -11.09 -4.96
CA THR A 145 -6.54 -12.12 -3.92
C THR A 145 -5.75 -13.36 -4.31
N VAL A 146 -5.49 -14.25 -3.35
CA VAL A 146 -4.83 -15.54 -3.64
C VAL A 146 -5.62 -16.31 -4.69
N GLU A 147 -6.95 -16.33 -4.60
CA GLU A 147 -7.82 -17.02 -5.57
C GLU A 147 -7.75 -16.40 -6.97
N GLN A 148 -7.67 -15.06 -7.08
CA GLN A 148 -7.50 -14.38 -8.36
C GLN A 148 -6.11 -14.66 -8.94
N SER A 149 -5.07 -14.65 -8.11
CA SER A 149 -3.70 -14.98 -8.51
C SER A 149 -3.59 -16.43 -9.00
N ASP A 150 -4.24 -17.38 -8.33
CA ASP A 150 -4.32 -18.79 -8.74
C ASP A 150 -5.05 -18.96 -10.09
N ALA A 151 -6.00 -18.07 -10.37
CA ALA A 151 -6.67 -17.97 -11.67
C ALA A 151 -5.84 -17.21 -12.74
N GLY A 152 -4.61 -16.79 -12.40
CA GLY A 152 -3.66 -16.17 -13.33
C GLY A 152 -3.62 -14.64 -13.29
N ALA A 153 -4.34 -13.98 -12.38
CA ALA A 153 -4.28 -12.53 -12.26
C ALA A 153 -2.88 -12.06 -11.83
N GLY A 154 -2.23 -11.25 -12.66
CA GLY A 154 -0.88 -10.75 -12.45
C GLY A 154 -0.80 -9.23 -12.38
N TRP A 155 -1.88 -8.55 -12.01
CA TRP A 155 -1.93 -7.09 -11.96
C TRP A 155 -1.59 -6.53 -10.57
N PHE A 156 -1.25 -5.25 -10.48
CA PHE A 156 -1.38 -4.48 -9.24
C PHE A 156 -2.09 -3.16 -9.55
N ARG A 157 -2.89 -2.68 -8.61
CA ARG A 157 -3.68 -1.45 -8.74
C ARG A 157 -3.13 -0.39 -7.81
N CYS A 158 -2.87 0.80 -8.35
CA CYS A 158 -2.49 1.97 -7.57
C CYS A 158 -3.66 2.96 -7.51
N ASP A 159 -4.02 3.32 -6.29
CA ASP A 159 -5.15 4.17 -5.96
C ASP A 159 -4.64 5.46 -5.30
N ALA A 160 -5.19 6.60 -5.68
CA ALA A 160 -4.93 7.88 -5.04
C ALA A 160 -6.06 8.16 -4.05
N VAL A 161 -5.68 8.49 -2.81
CA VAL A 161 -6.61 8.86 -1.75
C VAL A 161 -6.19 10.18 -1.12
N LEU A 162 -7.14 10.86 -0.49
CA LEU A 162 -6.90 12.05 0.32
C LEU A 162 -7.17 11.71 1.79
N LEU A 163 -6.16 11.85 2.64
CA LEU A 163 -6.33 11.64 4.08
C LEU A 163 -7.07 12.82 4.72
N ASP A 164 -7.95 12.51 5.69
CA ASP A 164 -8.63 13.50 6.52
C ASP A 164 -8.41 13.21 8.02
N GLY A 165 -7.15 13.31 8.44
CA GLY A 165 -6.72 12.86 9.77
C GLY A 165 -5.94 11.55 9.72
N ALA A 166 -5.77 10.91 10.87
CA ALA A 166 -4.94 9.71 11.02
C ALA A 166 -5.56 8.41 10.48
N SER A 167 -6.90 8.31 10.45
CA SER A 167 -7.61 7.07 10.14
C SER A 167 -8.91 7.29 9.36
N GLN A 168 -8.98 8.34 8.55
CA GLN A 168 -10.12 8.67 7.72
C GLN A 168 -9.66 9.11 6.34
N LEU A 169 -10.48 8.82 5.33
CA LEU A 169 -10.32 9.33 3.97
C LEU A 169 -11.35 10.43 3.74
N ALA A 170 -10.93 11.50 3.07
CA ALA A 170 -11.84 12.50 2.55
C ALA A 170 -12.55 11.96 1.31
N GLU A 171 -13.78 12.44 1.08
CA GLU A 171 -14.39 12.34 -0.24
C GLU A 171 -13.58 13.16 -1.25
N LEU A 172 -13.44 12.62 -2.46
CA LEU A 172 -12.72 13.24 -3.55
C LEU A 172 -13.67 14.05 -4.42
N ASP A 173 -13.23 15.26 -4.76
CA ASP A 173 -13.87 16.09 -5.79
C ASP A 173 -13.07 15.90 -7.10
N GLY A 174 -13.32 14.78 -7.78
CA GLY A 174 -12.66 14.39 -9.02
C GLY A 174 -11.47 13.44 -8.86
N ASP A 175 -10.66 13.31 -9.92
CA ASP A 175 -9.64 12.26 -10.07
C ASP A 175 -8.26 12.61 -9.48
N LEU A 176 -8.12 13.76 -8.79
CA LEU A 176 -6.85 14.29 -8.27
C LEU A 176 -5.75 14.55 -9.31
N LYS A 177 -6.06 14.51 -10.62
CA LYS A 177 -5.06 14.68 -11.66
C LYS A 177 -4.58 16.14 -11.72
N GLY A 178 -3.27 16.34 -11.65
CA GLY A 178 -2.65 17.66 -11.78
C GLY A 178 -2.94 18.66 -10.64
N VAL A 179 -3.60 18.23 -9.56
CA VAL A 179 -4.03 19.12 -8.46
C VAL A 179 -2.89 19.79 -7.71
N LEU A 180 -1.67 19.25 -7.79
CA LEU A 180 -0.45 19.83 -7.21
C LEU A 180 0.39 20.61 -8.23
N GLY A 181 -0.10 20.79 -9.47
CA GLY A 181 0.62 21.52 -10.52
C GLY A 181 0.72 23.03 -10.32
N ALA A 182 -0.07 23.61 -9.40
CA ALA A 182 0.00 25.02 -9.04
C ALA A 182 1.27 25.33 -8.22
N LYS A 183 1.67 26.62 -8.17
CA LYS A 183 2.83 27.07 -7.37
C LYS A 183 2.64 26.80 -5.87
N THR A 184 1.41 26.93 -5.38
CA THR A 184 1.03 26.69 -3.98
C THR A 184 0.05 25.54 -3.90
N ILE A 185 0.17 24.71 -2.88
CA ILE A 185 -0.76 23.61 -2.64
C ILE A 185 -2.08 24.20 -2.11
N PRO A 186 -3.23 23.93 -2.74
CA PRO A 186 -4.53 24.35 -2.22
C PRO A 186 -4.80 23.76 -0.83
N ASP A 187 -5.46 24.50 0.06
CA ASP A 187 -5.68 24.07 1.45
C ASP A 187 -6.47 22.77 1.60
N GLN A 188 -7.30 22.43 0.60
CA GLN A 188 -8.01 21.15 0.53
C GLN A 188 -7.08 19.94 0.38
N TYR A 189 -5.84 20.15 -0.06
CA TYR A 189 -4.82 19.10 -0.19
C TYR A 189 -3.61 19.32 0.72
N ALA A 190 -3.35 20.56 1.16
CA ALA A 190 -2.19 20.89 1.96
C ALA A 190 -2.24 20.23 3.34
N MET A 191 -1.06 19.92 3.88
CA MET A 191 -0.89 19.30 5.20
C MET A 191 -0.71 20.36 6.29
N CYS A 192 -1.57 20.29 7.28
CA CYS A 192 -1.54 21.09 8.48
C CYS A 192 -1.57 20.22 9.74
N GLY A 193 -1.35 20.84 10.90
CA GLY A 193 -1.23 20.20 12.20
C GLY A 193 -2.15 20.86 13.23
N THR A 194 -2.83 20.05 14.03
CA THR A 194 -3.71 20.54 15.12
C THR A 194 -2.95 21.21 16.25
N ALA A 195 -1.69 20.80 16.48
CA ALA A 195 -0.80 21.29 17.54
C ALA A 195 0.66 21.31 17.05
N ALA A 196 1.60 21.60 17.96
CA ALA A 196 3.02 21.59 17.63
C ALA A 196 3.51 20.16 17.33
N PRO A 197 4.37 19.95 16.32
CA PRO A 197 4.87 18.62 15.99
C PRO A 197 5.60 17.97 17.17
N GLY A 198 5.27 16.72 17.46
CA GLY A 198 5.86 15.94 18.56
C GLY A 198 5.16 16.06 19.91
N THR A 199 4.07 16.83 20.02
CA THR A 199 3.19 16.80 21.20
C THR A 199 2.15 15.68 21.09
N ALA A 200 1.49 15.36 22.22
CA ALA A 200 0.45 14.33 22.25
C ALA A 200 -0.80 14.73 21.44
N ASP A 201 -1.08 16.03 21.32
CA ASP A 201 -2.25 16.57 20.62
C ASP A 201 -1.98 16.80 19.12
N PHE A 202 -0.80 16.43 18.63
CA PHE A 202 -0.42 16.61 17.23
C PHE A 202 -1.10 15.57 16.34
N GLU A 203 -1.97 16.06 15.47
CA GLU A 203 -2.57 15.30 14.38
C GLU A 203 -2.36 16.03 13.06
N ARG A 204 -2.05 15.28 12.00
CA ARG A 204 -1.96 15.80 10.65
C ARG A 204 -3.35 15.85 10.04
N VAL A 205 -3.76 17.02 9.60
CA VAL A 205 -5.06 17.28 9.00
C VAL A 205 -4.88 18.04 7.68
N ARG A 206 -5.94 18.14 6.89
CA ARG A 206 -5.97 19.07 5.76
C ARG A 206 -5.99 20.50 6.29
N CYS A 207 -5.36 21.43 5.59
CA CYS A 207 -5.40 22.85 5.98
C CYS A 207 -6.80 23.47 5.87
N SER A 208 -7.73 22.83 5.15
CA SER A 208 -9.16 23.20 5.19
C SER A 208 -9.85 22.89 6.52
N ALA A 209 -9.27 22.03 7.37
CA ALA A 209 -9.76 21.74 8.71
C ALA A 209 -9.17 22.71 9.75
N LYS A 210 -9.69 22.69 10.98
CA LYS A 210 -9.12 23.49 12.08
C LYS A 210 -7.69 23.03 12.39
N HIS A 211 -6.75 23.96 12.35
CA HIS A 211 -5.33 23.70 12.60
C HIS A 211 -4.67 24.91 13.28
N SER A 212 -3.44 24.72 13.77
CA SER A 212 -2.60 25.80 14.32
C SER A 212 -1.16 25.75 13.81
N TRP A 213 -0.86 24.80 12.91
CA TRP A 213 0.44 24.60 12.31
C TRP A 213 0.30 24.22 10.84
N ARG A 214 1.26 24.61 10.02
CA ARG A 214 1.35 24.24 8.59
C ARG A 214 2.68 23.58 8.27
N ALA A 215 2.66 22.52 7.46
CA ALA A 215 3.86 21.94 6.91
C ALA A 215 4.36 22.82 5.74
N ILE A 216 5.63 23.22 5.78
CA ILE A 216 6.16 24.26 4.87
C ILE A 216 7.33 23.82 4.02
N ASP A 217 8.12 22.85 4.49
CA ASP A 217 9.27 22.34 3.75
C ASP A 217 9.61 20.89 4.13
N VAL A 218 10.46 20.26 3.34
CA VAL A 218 10.88 18.87 3.47
C VAL A 218 12.39 18.77 3.52
N ILE A 219 12.90 17.99 4.48
CA ILE A 219 14.33 17.67 4.58
C ILE A 219 14.54 16.26 4.04
N ASP A 220 15.08 16.17 2.83
CA ASP A 220 15.45 14.91 2.20
C ASP A 220 16.76 14.32 2.73
N PHE A 221 16.79 13.00 2.87
CA PHE A 221 17.97 12.24 3.20
C PHE A 221 18.42 11.38 2.02
N GLN A 222 19.73 11.30 1.79
CA GLN A 222 20.32 10.57 0.66
C GLN A 222 20.87 9.19 1.08
N GLU A 223 20.95 8.95 2.38
CA GLU A 223 21.51 7.73 2.94
C GLU A 223 20.66 6.50 2.57
N ALA A 224 21.34 5.40 2.26
CA ALA A 224 20.67 4.12 2.04
C ALA A 224 20.07 3.61 3.35
N ASP A 225 20.91 3.53 4.38
CA ASP A 225 20.56 3.03 5.70
C ASP A 225 20.12 4.15 6.65
N TYR A 226 19.33 3.79 7.67
CA TYR A 226 18.86 4.74 8.67
C TYR A 226 20.06 5.30 9.47
N PRO A 227 20.36 6.62 9.39
CA PRO A 227 21.56 7.23 9.97
C PRO A 227 21.53 7.33 11.50
N GLY A 228 20.39 6.96 12.10
CA GLY A 228 20.19 6.98 13.54
C GLY A 228 19.46 8.24 14.01
N LEU A 229 18.78 8.09 15.15
CA LEU A 229 17.86 9.11 15.68
C LEU A 229 18.53 10.47 15.91
N LYS A 230 19.78 10.47 16.39
CA LYS A 230 20.53 11.70 16.66
C LYS A 230 20.79 12.49 15.38
N GLN A 231 21.17 11.81 14.30
CA GLN A 231 21.50 12.45 13.03
C GLN A 231 20.25 13.00 12.35
N VAL A 232 19.17 12.22 12.24
CA VAL A 232 17.91 12.71 11.63
C VAL A 232 17.34 13.91 12.39
N LYS A 233 17.36 13.90 13.73
CA LYS A 233 16.91 15.03 14.56
C LYS A 233 17.74 16.29 14.36
N ALA A 234 19.05 16.14 14.13
CA ALA A 234 19.94 17.28 13.95
C ALA A 234 19.76 17.91 12.55
N ALA A 235 19.49 17.10 11.53
CA ALA A 235 19.43 17.54 10.14
C ALA A 235 18.36 18.62 9.86
N GLY A 236 17.22 18.57 10.55
CA GLY A 236 16.14 19.54 10.34
C GLY A 236 16.24 20.82 11.17
N ARG A 237 17.11 20.91 12.19
CA ARG A 237 17.02 21.97 13.20
C ARG A 237 17.18 23.38 12.61
N GLY A 238 18.34 23.67 12.01
CA GLY A 238 18.57 24.99 11.39
C GLY A 238 17.71 25.19 10.15
N ARG A 239 17.61 24.15 9.29
CA ARG A 239 16.87 24.25 8.03
C ARG A 239 15.38 24.53 8.22
N CYS A 240 14.73 23.93 9.22
CA CYS A 240 13.33 24.20 9.49
C CYS A 240 13.10 25.53 10.22
N GLU A 241 14.07 25.99 10.99
CA GLU A 241 14.06 27.33 11.57
C GLU A 241 14.15 28.40 10.46
N ASP A 242 15.12 28.26 9.55
CA ASP A 242 15.28 29.14 8.39
C ASP A 242 14.02 29.12 7.51
N ALA A 243 13.50 27.93 7.18
CA ALA A 243 12.28 27.80 6.37
C ALA A 243 11.06 28.48 7.02
N ALA A 244 10.94 28.41 8.35
CA ALA A 244 9.86 29.08 9.06
C ALA A 244 10.05 30.60 9.09
N ALA A 245 11.28 31.09 9.22
CA ALA A 245 11.60 32.51 9.14
C ALA A 245 11.26 33.09 7.76
N ASP A 246 11.54 32.35 6.68
CA ASP A 246 11.29 32.77 5.29
C ASP A 246 9.81 32.99 4.98
N VAL A 247 8.92 32.27 5.66
CA VAL A 247 7.46 32.37 5.47
C VAL A 247 6.76 33.18 6.57
N ALA A 248 7.47 33.55 7.63
CA ALA A 248 6.91 34.30 8.74
C ALA A 248 6.56 35.73 8.33
N LYS A 249 5.44 36.24 8.86
CA LYS A 249 5.07 37.66 8.73
C LYS A 249 6.03 38.57 9.49
N ASP A 250 6.53 38.08 10.63
CA ASP A 250 7.56 38.73 11.45
C ASP A 250 8.67 37.72 11.76
N PRO A 251 9.86 37.87 11.14
CA PRO A 251 11.00 36.99 11.37
C PRO A 251 11.55 36.99 12.81
N LEU A 252 11.11 37.90 13.70
CA LEU A 252 11.55 37.93 15.09
C LEU A 252 10.61 37.17 16.04
N THR A 253 9.40 36.80 15.59
CA THR A 253 8.34 36.25 16.46
C THR A 253 7.67 34.99 15.91
N PHE A 254 8.40 34.17 15.16
CA PHE A 254 7.87 32.91 14.61
C PHE A 254 8.08 31.71 15.55
N LYS A 255 7.28 30.67 15.34
CA LYS A 255 7.47 29.34 15.97
C LYS A 255 7.63 28.30 14.89
N TRP A 256 8.59 27.40 15.08
CA TRP A 256 8.88 26.36 14.12
C TRP A 256 8.93 24.98 14.79
N GLY A 257 8.83 23.95 13.97
CA GLY A 257 8.86 22.56 14.42
C GLY A 257 9.40 21.62 13.35
N TYR A 258 9.83 20.45 13.77
CA TYR A 258 10.43 19.46 12.87
C TYR A 258 9.95 18.05 13.21
N GLU A 259 9.38 17.38 12.22
CA GLU A 259 9.10 15.95 12.27
C GLU A 259 10.18 15.18 11.51
N TRP A 260 10.95 14.33 12.20
CA TRP A 260 11.96 13.47 11.60
C TRP A 260 11.40 12.06 11.33
N PRO A 261 11.96 11.33 10.34
CA PRO A 261 11.58 9.95 10.08
C PRO A 261 12.06 9.02 11.20
N THR A 262 11.25 8.03 11.53
CA THR A 262 11.64 6.90 12.39
C THR A 262 12.36 5.81 11.59
N LYS A 263 13.05 4.88 12.27
CA LYS A 263 13.65 3.70 11.62
C LYS A 263 12.64 2.88 10.81
N ARG A 264 11.41 2.74 11.32
CA ARG A 264 10.32 2.01 10.63
C ARG A 264 9.88 2.76 9.37
N GLN A 265 9.64 4.06 9.47
CA GLN A 265 9.31 4.91 8.32
C GLN A 265 10.40 4.88 7.25
N TRP A 266 11.67 4.89 7.67
CA TRP A 266 12.80 4.77 6.76
C TRP A 266 12.80 3.46 5.97
N ALA A 267 12.53 2.33 6.65
CA ALA A 267 12.42 1.02 6.00
C ALA A 267 11.24 0.98 5.00
N MET A 268 10.21 1.79 5.21
CA MET A 268 9.08 1.96 4.28
C MET A 268 9.32 3.05 3.23
N GLY A 269 10.56 3.51 3.05
CA GLY A 269 10.92 4.51 2.03
C GLY A 269 10.68 5.97 2.41
N GLN A 270 10.12 6.28 3.58
CA GLN A 270 9.98 7.65 4.07
C GLN A 270 11.33 8.17 4.60
N LYS A 271 12.23 8.49 3.68
CA LYS A 271 13.57 9.05 3.92
C LYS A 271 13.58 10.57 3.90
N PHE A 272 12.64 11.18 4.60
CA PHE A 272 12.52 12.63 4.71
C PHE A 272 11.87 13.05 6.02
N GLY A 273 12.19 14.26 6.48
CA GLY A 273 11.49 14.95 7.56
C GLY A 273 10.67 16.14 7.04
N ARG A 274 9.79 16.68 7.87
CA ARG A 274 8.93 17.83 7.52
C ARG A 274 9.17 18.99 8.48
N CYS A 275 9.31 20.19 7.92
CA CYS A 275 9.37 21.44 8.65
C CYS A 275 7.96 22.02 8.81
N TRP A 276 7.71 22.62 9.97
CA TRP A 276 6.42 23.17 10.36
C TRP A 276 6.58 24.59 10.88
N THR A 277 5.58 25.43 10.65
CA THR A 277 5.42 26.75 11.30
C THR A 277 4.07 26.83 11.98
N ALA A 278 3.98 27.60 13.07
CA ALA A 278 2.70 27.95 13.65
C ALA A 278 1.94 28.95 12.77
N GLU A 279 0.61 28.89 12.77
CA GLU A 279 -0.30 29.86 12.14
C GLU A 279 -1.06 30.72 13.15
#